data_AF-A0A941CVV4-F1
#
_entry.id   AF-A0A941CVV4-F1
#
_cell.length_a   1.000
_cell.length_b   1.000
_cell.length_c   1.000
_cell.angle_alpha   90.00
_cell.angle_beta   90.00
_cell.angle_gamma   90.00
#
_symmetry.space_group_name_H-M   'P 1'
#
loop_
_entity.id
_entity.type
_entity.pdbx_description
1 polymer ?
#
loop_
_entity_poly.entity_id
_entity_poly.type
_entity_poly.pdbx_seq_one_letter_code
_entity_poly.pdbx_strand_id
1 'polypeptide(L)'
;MTELIIIGGLVVIIFLLITTVSSKLNFLETRIKSLKFTLDQVTSHVDVPEHPINEKLRVLLKEGKEVQAVKEVRQAFGLSLLEAKQYVDGL
;
A
#
# COMPACT_ATOMS: atom_id res chain seq x y z
N MET A 1 -46.77 31.59 -5.34
CA MET A 1 -47.24 30.35 -4.67
C MET A 1 -46.77 29.10 -5.42
N THR A 2 -47.00 29.00 -6.72
CA THR A 2 -46.56 27.86 -7.56
C THR A 2 -45.04 27.70 -7.66
N GLU A 3 -44.29 28.80 -7.83
CA GLU A 3 -42.82 28.75 -7.93
C GLU A 3 -42.14 28.23 -6.64
N LEU A 4 -42.69 28.57 -5.47
CA LEU A 4 -42.19 28.10 -4.17
C LEU A 4 -42.35 26.58 -4.02
N ILE A 5 -43.45 26.02 -4.54
CA ILE A 5 -43.74 24.58 -4.50
C ILE A 5 -42.77 23.81 -5.40
N ILE A 6 -42.45 24.36 -6.58
CA ILE A 6 -41.50 23.75 -7.53
C ILE A 6 -40.09 23.72 -6.94
N ILE A 7 -39.64 24.83 -6.34
CA ILE A 7 -38.33 24.93 -5.71
C ILE A 7 -38.24 23.97 -4.51
N GLY A 8 -39.28 23.92 -3.67
CA GLY A 8 -39.35 22.98 -2.54
C GLY A 8 -39.25 21.52 -2.98
N GLY A 9 -39.97 21.15 -4.04
CA GLY A 9 -39.91 19.79 -4.60
C GLY A 9 -38.52 19.42 -5.12
N LEU A 10 -37.85 20.34 -5.82
CA LEU A 10 -36.49 20.15 -6.33
C LEU A 10 -35.47 19.91 -5.19
N VAL A 11 -35.58 20.68 -4.10
CA VAL A 11 -34.68 20.52 -2.93
C VAL A 11 -34.87 19.15 -2.27
N VAL A 12 -36.11 18.67 -2.16
CA VAL A 12 -36.40 17.34 -1.58
C VAL A 12 -35.83 16.22 -2.47
N ILE A 13 -35.96 16.34 -3.80
CA ILE A 13 -35.41 15.37 -4.75
C ILE A 13 -33.87 15.35 -4.66
N ILE A 14 -33.23 16.51 -4.62
CA ILE A 14 -31.77 16.63 -4.46
C ILE A 14 -31.31 16.01 -3.14
N PHE A 15 -32.03 16.26 -2.04
CA PHE A 15 -31.73 15.68 -0.74
C PHE A 15 -31.84 14.14 -0.73
N LEU A 16 -32.87 13.58 -1.39
CA LEU A 16 -33.02 12.13 -1.56
C LEU A 16 -31.90 11.50 -2.40
N LEU A 17 -31.43 12.21 -3.42
CA LEU A 17 -30.28 11.76 -4.23
C LEU A 17 -28.98 11.76 -3.41
N ILE A 18 -28.72 12.83 -2.65
CA ILE A 18 -27.54 12.96 -1.79
C ILE A 18 -27.48 11.83 -0.75
N THR A 19 -28.60 11.55 -0.08
CA THR A 19 -28.68 10.49 0.94
C THR A 19 -28.40 9.10 0.34
N THR A 20 -28.91 8.82 -0.85
CA THR A 20 -28.68 7.53 -1.54
C THR A 20 -27.22 7.33 -1.97
N VAL A 21 -26.54 8.40 -2.39
CA VAL A 21 -25.12 8.35 -2.78
C VAL A 21 -24.22 8.18 -1.56
N SER A 22 -24.50 8.89 -0.46
CA SER A 22 -23.74 8.79 0.80
C SER A 22 -23.76 7.39 1.41
N SER A 23 -24.86 6.64 1.28
CA SER A 23 -24.93 5.25 1.76
C SER A 23 -23.96 4.30 1.03
N LYS A 24 -23.57 4.61 -0.21
CA LYS A 24 -22.61 3.78 -0.98
C LYS A 24 -21.15 4.10 -0.61
N LEU A 25 -20.86 5.33 -0.19
CA LEU A 25 -19.51 5.75 0.22
C LEU A 25 -19.07 5.08 1.52
N ASN A 26 -19.97 4.96 2.51
CA ASN A 26 -19.69 4.25 3.77
C ASN A 26 -19.41 2.75 3.57
N PHE A 27 -19.87 2.17 2.45
CA PHE A 27 -19.58 0.78 2.09
C PHE A 27 -18.24 0.61 1.37
N LEU A 28 -17.73 1.68 0.74
CA LEU A 28 -16.43 1.68 0.08
C LEU A 28 -15.30 1.72 1.11
N GLU A 29 -15.46 2.51 2.17
CA GLU A 29 -14.51 2.53 3.30
C GLU A 29 -14.42 1.18 3.99
N THR A 30 -15.54 0.49 4.15
CA THR A 30 -15.58 -0.84 4.79
C THR A 30 -14.83 -1.89 3.95
N ARG A 31 -14.87 -1.79 2.62
CA ARG A 31 -14.07 -2.65 1.72
C ARG A 31 -12.59 -2.31 1.74
N ILE A 32 -12.21 -1.04 1.83
CA ILE A 32 -10.80 -0.64 2.00
C ILE A 32 -10.26 -1.14 3.35
N LYS A 33 -11.07 -1.09 4.40
CA LYS A 33 -10.71 -1.62 5.74
C LYS A 33 -10.51 -3.15 5.71
N SER A 34 -11.31 -3.85 4.90
CA SER A 34 -11.18 -5.29 4.68
C SER A 34 -9.91 -5.66 3.90
N LEU A 35 -9.53 -4.86 2.90
CA LEU A 35 -8.28 -5.04 2.15
C LEU A 35 -7.05 -4.81 3.02
N LYS A 36 -7.08 -3.79 3.89
CA LYS A 36 -6.02 -3.58 4.89
C LYS A 36 -5.89 -4.75 5.86
N PHE A 37 -7.00 -5.35 6.28
CA PHE A 37 -6.99 -6.47 7.22
C PHE A 37 -6.44 -7.77 6.61
N THR A 38 -6.72 -8.04 5.33
CA THR A 38 -6.08 -9.18 4.63
C THR A 38 -4.58 -8.96 4.42
N LEU A 39 -4.12 -7.72 4.18
CA LEU A 39 -2.68 -7.43 4.11
C LEU A 39 -1.98 -7.56 5.48
N ASP A 40 -2.65 -7.20 6.57
CA ASP A 40 -2.12 -7.33 7.93
C ASP A 40 -2.04 -8.81 8.38
N GLN A 41 -2.99 -9.64 7.92
CA GLN A 41 -2.99 -11.08 8.20
C GLN A 41 -2.00 -11.87 7.34
N VAL A 42 -1.56 -11.33 6.19
CA VAL A 42 -0.46 -11.90 5.40
C VAL A 42 0.90 -11.44 5.93
N THR A 43 0.98 -10.30 6.62
CA THR A 43 2.24 -9.83 7.23
C THR A 43 2.56 -10.52 8.57
N SER A 44 1.55 -11.06 9.27
CA SER A 44 1.72 -11.66 10.60
C SER A 44 1.88 -13.20 10.61
N HIS A 45 1.67 -13.88 9.48
CA HIS A 45 1.88 -15.33 9.34
C HIS A 45 2.71 -15.74 8.12
N VAL A 46 3.39 -14.79 7.50
CA VAL A 46 4.48 -15.11 6.58
C VAL A 46 5.75 -14.77 7.34
N ASP A 47 6.34 -15.81 7.94
CA ASP A 47 7.79 -15.94 7.97
C ASP A 47 8.22 -15.72 6.52
N VAL A 48 8.44 -14.45 6.13
CA VAL A 48 8.96 -14.11 4.80
C VAL A 48 10.30 -14.80 4.85
N PRO A 49 10.48 -15.93 4.13
CA PRO A 49 11.72 -16.65 4.22
C PRO A 49 12.76 -15.62 3.82
N GLU A 50 13.61 -15.25 4.78
CA GLU A 50 14.66 -14.27 4.59
C GLU A 50 15.27 -14.61 3.25
N HIS A 51 15.13 -13.72 2.27
CA HIS A 51 15.55 -14.04 0.91
C HIS A 51 16.99 -14.57 1.07
N PRO A 52 17.36 -15.76 0.56
CA PRO A 52 18.64 -16.41 0.93
C PRO A 52 19.89 -15.57 0.68
N ILE A 53 19.71 -14.46 -0.03
CA ILE A 53 20.67 -13.38 -0.22
C ILE A 53 20.90 -12.53 1.03
N ASN A 54 19.94 -12.30 1.92
CA ASN A 54 20.10 -11.44 3.10
C ASN A 54 21.17 -11.96 4.06
N GLU A 55 21.23 -13.27 4.30
CA GLU A 55 22.30 -13.86 5.10
C GLU A 55 23.66 -13.66 4.42
N LYS A 56 23.73 -13.87 3.10
CA LYS A 56 24.93 -13.63 2.29
C LYS A 56 25.34 -12.14 2.32
N LEU A 57 24.38 -11.21 2.28
CA LEU A 57 24.63 -9.77 2.34
C LEU A 57 25.15 -9.35 3.72
N ARG A 58 24.58 -9.87 4.80
CA ARG A 58 25.07 -9.62 6.17
C ARG A 58 26.51 -10.13 6.36
N VAL A 59 26.84 -11.29 5.80
CA VAL A 59 28.22 -11.80 5.79
C VAL A 59 29.14 -10.86 5.00
N LEU A 60 28.76 -10.47 3.78
CA LEU A 60 29.56 -9.53 2.97
C LEU A 60 29.75 -8.17 3.65
N LEU A 61 28.73 -7.66 4.35
CA LEU A 61 28.80 -6.42 5.12
C LEU A 61 29.74 -6.54 6.32
N LYS A 62 29.66 -7.65 7.08
CA LYS A 62 30.60 -7.94 8.18
C LYS A 62 32.05 -8.06 7.70
N GLU A 63 32.25 -8.56 6.48
CA GLU A 63 33.56 -8.65 5.84
C GLU A 63 34.04 -7.33 5.21
N GLY A 64 33.26 -6.24 5.31
CA GLY A 64 33.58 -4.94 4.71
C GLY A 64 33.47 -4.89 3.18
N LYS A 65 32.82 -5.88 2.56
CA LYS A 65 32.66 -6.02 1.11
C LYS A 65 31.37 -5.38 0.60
N GLU A 66 31.14 -4.11 0.96
CA GLU A 66 29.91 -3.37 0.63
C GLU A 66 29.64 -3.33 -0.89
N VAL A 67 30.67 -3.09 -1.70
CA VAL A 67 30.54 -3.07 -3.18
C VAL A 67 30.06 -4.42 -3.73
N GLN A 68 30.50 -5.52 -3.11
CA GLN A 68 30.07 -6.86 -3.50
C GLN A 68 28.64 -7.14 -3.06
N ALA A 69 28.24 -6.67 -1.87
CA ALA A 69 26.85 -6.74 -1.42
C ALA A 69 25.90 -5.98 -2.36
N VAL A 70 26.26 -4.75 -2.76
CA VAL A 70 25.47 -3.95 -3.71
C VAL A 70 25.37 -4.65 -5.07
N LYS A 71 26.46 -5.27 -5.53
CA LYS A 71 26.47 -6.03 -6.80
C LYS A 71 25.51 -7.23 -6.75
N GLU A 72 25.51 -7.98 -5.65
CA GLU A 72 24.65 -9.14 -5.46
C GLU A 72 23.17 -8.74 -5.41
N VAL A 73 22.82 -7.66 -4.70
CA VAL A 73 21.46 -7.09 -4.69
C VAL A 73 21.03 -6.69 -6.10
N ARG A 74 21.91 -6.00 -6.83
CA ARG A 74 21.64 -5.56 -8.19
C ARG A 74 21.38 -6.73 -9.14
N GLN A 75 22.14 -7.81 -9.01
CA GLN A 75 21.99 -9.00 -9.85
C GLN A 75 20.74 -9.81 -9.50
N ALA A 76 20.37 -9.86 -8.24
CA ALA A 76 19.24 -10.66 -7.77
C ALA A 76 17.89 -9.98 -7.96
N PHE A 77 17.82 -8.67 -7.71
CA PHE A 77 16.58 -7.90 -7.75
C PHE A 77 16.44 -7.05 -9.01
N GLY A 78 17.47 -6.98 -9.87
CA GLY A 78 17.44 -6.16 -11.10
C GLY A 78 17.38 -4.65 -10.84
N LEU A 79 17.69 -4.23 -9.61
CA LEU A 79 17.62 -2.83 -9.17
C LEU A 79 18.66 -1.96 -9.87
N SER A 80 18.41 -0.65 -9.90
CA SER A 80 19.45 0.32 -10.26
C SER A 80 20.56 0.37 -9.19
N LEU A 81 21.71 0.96 -9.53
CA LEU A 81 22.84 1.06 -8.58
C LEU A 81 22.46 1.79 -7.29
N LEU A 82 21.63 2.83 -7.40
CA LEU A 82 21.17 3.62 -6.27
C LEU A 82 20.24 2.81 -5.36
N GLU A 83 19.25 2.15 -5.95
CA GLU A 83 18.29 1.32 -5.21
C GLU A 83 18.98 0.12 -4.55
N ALA A 84 19.95 -0.49 -5.22
CA ALA A 84 20.75 -1.57 -4.65
C ALA A 84 21.60 -1.10 -3.47
N LYS A 85 22.16 0.12 -3.53
CA LYS A 85 22.87 0.71 -2.40
C LYS A 85 21.93 1.01 -1.24
N GLN A 86 20.78 1.63 -1.50
CA GLN A 86 19.78 1.93 -0.46
C GLN A 86 19.28 0.66 0.24
N TYR A 87 19.15 -0.44 -0.49
CA TYR A 87 18.79 -1.73 0.09
C TYR A 87 19.88 -2.26 1.03
N VAL A 88 21.15 -2.21 0.60
CA VAL A 88 22.29 -2.64 1.42
C VAL A 88 22.48 -1.74 2.65
N ASP A 89 22.30 -0.44 2.52
CA ASP A 89 22.40 0.53 3.61
C ASP A 89 21.26 0.36 4.64
N GLY A 90 20.16 -0.29 4.26
CA GLY A 90 19.03 -0.60 5.14
C GLY A 90 19.14 -1.94 5.88
N LEU A 91 20.20 -2.73 5.63
CA LEU A 91 20.48 -4.02 6.29
C LEU A 91 21.41 -3.84 7.51
#